data_AF-A0A8T3P9P6-F1
#
_entry.id   AF-A0A8T3P9P6-F1
#
_cell.length_a   1.000
_cell.length_b   1.000
_cell.length_c   1.000
_cell.angle_alpha   90.00
_cell.angle_beta   90.00
_cell.angle_gamma   90.00
#
_symmetry.space_group_name_H-M   'P 1'
#
loop_
_entity.id
_entity.type
_entity.pdbx_description
1 polymer ?
#
loop_
_entity_poly.entity_id
_entity_poly.type
_entity_poly.pdbx_seq_one_letter_code
_entity_poly.pdbx_strand_id
1 'polypeptide(L)' 'MATISIAQARRLAVRGALLAGPRPPADAEGIMAVVRHLGGLQIDPTRAVERTHLLVLWSR' A
#
# COMPACT_ATOMS: atom_id res chain seq x y z
N MET A 1 3.61 -20.50 18.28
CA MET A 1 2.98 -19.29 17.69
C MET A 1 3.52 -18.10 18.45
N ALA A 2 4.12 -17.11 17.78
CA ALA A 2 4.67 -15.94 18.48
C ALA A 2 3.53 -15.00 18.87
N THR A 3 3.44 -14.61 20.15
CA THR A 3 2.49 -13.61 20.63
C THR A 3 3.10 -12.21 20.46
N ILE A 4 2.35 -11.30 19.86
CA ILE A 4 2.76 -9.90 19.67
C ILE A 4 1.77 -8.95 20.34
N SER A 5 2.26 -7.81 20.82
CA SER A 5 1.42 -6.71 21.31
C SER A 5 0.64 -6.05 20.17
N ILE A 6 -0.45 -5.36 20.51
CA ILE A 6 -1.22 -4.54 19.55
C ILE A 6 -0.33 -3.49 18.85
N ALA A 7 0.62 -2.91 19.58
CA ALA A 7 1.55 -1.93 19.01
C ALA A 7 2.47 -2.56 17.95
N GLN A 8 2.95 -3.78 18.18
CA GLN A 8 3.73 -4.53 17.20
C GLN A 8 2.88 -4.92 15.99
N ALA A 9 1.65 -5.41 16.21
CA ALA A 9 0.71 -5.74 15.15
C ALA A 9 0.42 -4.53 14.25
N ARG A 10 0.19 -3.34 14.84
CA ARG A 10 0.01 -2.10 14.09
C ARG A 10 1.23 -1.74 13.24
N ARG A 11 2.44 -1.85 13.80
CA ARG A 11 3.67 -1.59 13.03
C ARG A 11 3.82 -2.54 11.85
N LEU A 12 3.48 -3.81 12.03
CA LEU A 12 3.48 -4.79 10.95
C LEU A 12 2.45 -4.44 9.88
N ALA A 13 1.23 -4.04 10.27
CA ALA A 13 0.19 -3.63 9.33
C ALA A 13 0.59 -2.40 8.52
N VAL A 14 1.13 -1.36 9.17
CA VAL A 14 1.58 -0.12 8.49
C VAL A 14 2.74 -0.41 7.52
N ARG A 15 3.72 -1.20 7.94
CA ARG A 15 4.83 -1.61 7.05
C ARG A 15 4.34 -2.50 5.90
N GLY A 16 3.44 -3.45 6.19
CA GLY A 16 2.82 -4.31 5.19
C GLY A 16 1.99 -3.54 4.17
N ALA A 17 1.42 -2.39 4.55
CA ALA A 17 0.72 -1.47 3.66
C ALA A 17 1.64 -0.50 2.91
N LEU A 18 2.97 -0.66 3.02
CA LEU A 18 4.01 0.22 2.47
C LEU A 18 3.87 1.70 2.90
N LEU A 19 3.30 1.94 4.08
CA LEU A 19 3.11 3.27 4.66
C LEU A 19 4.27 3.71 5.57
N ALA A 20 5.33 2.89 5.65
CA ALA A 20 6.53 3.18 6.42
C ALA A 20 7.74 2.46 5.81
N GLY A 21 8.91 3.11 5.88
CA GLY A 21 10.16 2.61 5.31
C GLY A 21 10.47 3.22 3.93
N PRO A 22 11.40 2.61 3.18
CA PRO A 22 11.74 3.08 1.83
C PRO A 22 10.54 2.98 0.89
N ARG A 23 10.34 4.04 0.09
CA ARG A 23 9.29 4.09 -0.92
C ARG A 23 9.78 3.41 -2.20
N PRO A 24 8.93 2.62 -2.87
CA PRO A 24 9.20 2.17 -4.24
C PRO A 24 9.43 3.36 -5.18
N PRO A 25 10.18 3.18 -6.28
CA PRO A 25 10.38 4.24 -7.25
C PRO A 25 9.04 4.68 -7.88
N ALA A 26 8.93 5.97 -8.21
CA ALA A 26 7.72 6.55 -8.80
C ALA A 26 7.66 6.34 -10.32
N ASP A 27 7.87 5.10 -10.75
CA ASP A 27 7.84 4.67 -12.14
C ASP A 27 6.92 3.44 -12.32
N ALA A 28 6.83 2.96 -13.56
CA ALA A 28 5.97 1.82 -13.88
C ALA A 28 6.38 0.54 -13.12
N GLU A 29 7.68 0.32 -12.89
CA GLU A 29 8.15 -0.86 -12.17
C GLU A 29 7.80 -0.79 -10.68
N GLY A 30 7.97 0.37 -10.06
CA GLY A 30 7.59 0.61 -8.68
C GLY A 30 6.09 0.52 -8.44
N ILE A 31 5.27 1.03 -9.37
CA ILE A 31 3.81 0.82 -9.34
C ILE A 31 3.50 -0.68 -9.34
N MET A 32 4.09 -1.45 -10.26
CA MET A 32 3.85 -2.88 -10.33
C MET A 32 4.38 -3.65 -9.11
N ALA A 33 5.45 -3.16 -8.47
CA ALA A 33 5.94 -3.71 -7.21
C ALA A 33 4.93 -3.51 -6.07
N VAL A 34 4.33 -2.32 -5.96
CA VAL A 34 3.26 -2.03 -4.99
C VAL A 34 2.05 -2.95 -5.23
N VAL A 35 1.59 -3.06 -6.47
CA VAL A 35 0.42 -3.90 -6.82
C VAL A 35 0.66 -5.36 -6.45
N ARG A 36 1.84 -5.92 -6.78
CA ARG A 36 2.19 -7.30 -6.43
C ARG A 36 2.27 -7.52 -4.93
N HIS A 37 2.86 -6.58 -4.19
CA HIS A 37 2.99 -6.66 -2.73
C HIS A 37 1.63 -6.64 -2.02
N LEU A 38 0.70 -5.80 -2.48
CA LEU A 38 -0.66 -5.72 -1.91
C LEU A 38 -1.61 -6.81 -2.42
N GLY A 39 -1.20 -7.59 -3.42
CA GLY A 39 -2.03 -8.62 -4.06
C GLY A 39 -3.03 -8.09 -5.08
N GLY A 40 -3.11 -6.77 -5.27
CA GLY A 40 -4.01 -6.11 -6.21
C GLY A 40 -4.19 -4.63 -5.90
N LEU A 41 -4.69 -3.87 -6.89
CA LEU A 41 -5.08 -2.47 -6.72
C LEU A 41 -6.48 -2.29 -7.26
N GLN A 42 -7.40 -1.88 -6.40
CA GLN A 42 -8.79 -1.65 -6.80
C GLN A 42 -8.89 -0.39 -7.65
N ILE A 43 -9.37 -0.57 -8.87
CA ILE A 43 -9.77 0.53 -9.75
C ILE A 43 -11.27 0.71 -9.59
N ASP A 44 -11.66 1.86 -9.05
CA ASP A 44 -13.06 2.24 -8.92
C ASP A 44 -13.42 3.21 -10.06
N PRO A 45 -14.17 2.75 -11.08
CA PRO A 45 -14.54 3.59 -12.21
C PRO A 45 -15.62 4.61 -11.87
N THR A 46 -16.31 4.48 -10.74
CA THR A 46 -17.41 5.38 -10.34
C THR A 46 -16.92 6.63 -9.61
N ARG A 47 -15.71 6.58 -9.04
CA ARG A 47 -15.08 7.73 -8.36
C ARG A 47 -14.30 8.60 -9.34
N ALA A 48 -15.01 9.56 -9.94
CA ALA A 48 -14.45 10.46 -10.94
C ALA A 48 -13.51 11.55 -10.35
N VAL A 49 -13.75 12.00 -9.11
CA VAL A 49 -13.01 13.10 -8.46
C VAL A 49 -11.80 12.58 -7.68
N GLU A 50 -12.01 11.63 -6.77
CA GLU A 50 -10.94 10.98 -6.01
C GLU A 50 -10.74 9.51 -6.42
N ARG A 51 -9.99 9.31 -7.51
CA ARG A 51 -9.61 7.97 -7.98
C ARG A 51 -8.79 7.25 -6.92
N THR A 52 -9.40 6.30 -6.22
CA THR A 52 -8.79 5.57 -5.09
C THR A 52 -7.42 4.97 -5.43
N HIS A 53 -7.25 4.43 -6.64
CA HIS A 53 -5.98 3.85 -7.07
C HIS A 53 -4.83 4.88 -7.13
N LEU A 54 -5.11 6.14 -7.49
CA LEU A 54 -4.11 7.21 -7.48
C LEU A 54 -3.74 7.61 -6.05
N LEU A 55 -4.71 7.67 -5.14
CA LEU A 55 -4.44 7.99 -3.73
C LEU A 55 -3.63 6.89 -3.03
N VAL A 56 -3.91 5.62 -3.34
CA VAL A 56 -3.12 4.50 -2.84
C VAL A 56 -1.69 4.61 -3.35
N LEU A 57 -1.47 4.75 -4.66
CA LEU A 57 -0.12 4.90 -5.20
C LEU A 57 0.61 6.14 -4.69
N TRP A 58 -0.08 7.27 -4.51
CA TRP A 58 0.53 8.50 -3.99
C TRP A 58 1.04 8.39 -2.54
N SER A 59 0.41 7.54 -1.72
CA SER A 59 0.74 7.43 -0.29
C SER A 59 1.76 6.35 0.04
N ARG A 60 2.19 5.55 -0.96
CA ARG A 60 3.18 4.48 -0.85
C ARG A 60 4.42 4.84 -1.64
#